data_AF-A0A7C1BS46-F1
#
_entry.id   AF-A0A7C1BS46-F1
#
_cell.length_a   1.000
_cell.length_b   1.000
_cell.length_c   1.000
_cell.angle_alpha   90.00
_cell.angle_beta   90.00
_cell.angle_gamma   90.00
#
_symmetry.space_group_name_H-M   'P 1'
#
loop_
_entity.id
_entity.type
_entity.pdbx_description
1 polymer ?
#
loop_
_entity_poly.entity_id
_entity_poly.type
_entity_poly.pdbx_seq_one_letter_code
_entity_poly.pdbx_strand_id
1 'polypeptide(L)' 'RIIRCTLKEIAEKVKEAGIKKTALIYVGEALKASEGGLNKESRLYHKDFKHEYRK' A
#
# COMPACT_ATOMS: atom_id res chain seq x y z
N ARG A 1 -5.14 -11.32 10.82
CA ARG A 1 -5.24 -11.92 9.46
C ARG A 1 -4.97 -10.82 8.43
N ILE A 2 -4.16 -11.09 7.41
CA ILE A 2 -3.87 -10.14 6.32
C ILE A 2 -4.53 -10.69 5.05
N ILE A 3 -5.24 -9.83 4.31
CA ILE A 3 -5.88 -10.17 3.03
C ILE A 3 -5.32 -9.23 1.97
N ARG A 4 -4.77 -9.79 0.90
CA ARG A 4 -4.29 -9.05 -0.27
C ARG A 4 -5.30 -9.26 -1.39
N CYS A 5 -5.77 -8.17 -1.97
CA CYS A 5 -6.69 -8.18 -3.10
C CYS A 5 -6.62 -6.84 -3.83
N THR A 6 -7.32 -6.74 -4.96
CA THR A 6 -7.50 -5.48 -5.67
C THR A 6 -8.73 -4.72 -5.16
N LEU A 7 -8.82 -3.42 -5.44
CA LEU A 7 -10.02 -2.63 -5.14
C LEU A 7 -11.29 -3.19 -5.78
N LYS A 8 -11.15 -3.86 -6.94
CA LYS A 8 -12.27 -4.49 -7.64
C LYS A 8 -12.90 -5.63 -6.83
N GLU A 9 -12.08 -6.37 -6.08
CA GLU A 9 -12.48 -7.62 -5.42
C GLU A 9 -12.66 -7.48 -3.90
N ILE A 10 -12.26 -6.35 -3.31
CA ILE A 10 -12.19 -6.15 -1.86
C ILE A 10 -13.52 -6.43 -1.15
N ALA A 11 -14.65 -6.05 -1.76
CA ALA A 11 -15.97 -6.23 -1.16
C ALA A 11 -16.34 -7.70 -0.98
N GLU A 12 -16.03 -8.54 -1.97
CA GLU A 12 -16.27 -9.98 -1.92
C GLU A 12 -15.31 -10.64 -0.93
N LYS A 13 -14.02 -10.30 -0.99
CA LYS A 13 -12.99 -10.85 -0.10
C LYS A 13 -13.25 -10.53 1.37
N VAL A 14 -13.76 -9.33 1.69
CA VAL A 14 -14.15 -8.94 3.06
C VAL A 14 -15.29 -9.80 3.58
N LYS A 15 -16.30 -10.09 2.74
CA LYS A 15 -17.47 -10.92 3.08
C LYS A 15 -17.07 -12.38 3.29
N GLU A 16 -16.37 -12.98 2.33
CA GLU A 16 -15.87 -14.37 2.40
C GLU A 16 -15.06 -14.59 3.67
N ALA A 17 -14.22 -13.60 4.01
CA ALA A 17 -13.36 -13.70 5.16
C ALA A 17 -14.09 -13.37 6.48
N GLY A 18 -15.33 -12.87 6.44
CA GLY A 18 -16.15 -12.61 7.63
C GLY A 18 -15.64 -11.44 8.50
N ILE A 19 -15.02 -10.41 7.90
CA ILE A 19 -14.58 -9.23 8.64
C ILE A 19 -15.80 -8.38 8.99
N LYS A 20 -16.18 -8.34 10.27
CA LYS A 20 -17.35 -7.60 10.79
C LYS A 20 -16.99 -6.46 11.75
N LYS A 21 -15.72 -6.38 12.17
CA LYS A 21 -15.19 -5.32 13.05
C LYS A 21 -14.22 -4.44 12.26
N THR A 22 -13.81 -3.32 12.86
CA THR A 22 -12.88 -2.38 12.26
C THR A 22 -11.60 -3.06 11.79
N ALA A 23 -11.14 -2.68 10.60
CA ALA A 23 -9.90 -3.15 10.00
C ALA A 23 -9.16 -1.96 9.37
N LEU A 24 -7.84 -2.06 9.28
CA LEU A 24 -7.01 -1.11 8.54
C LEU A 24 -6.99 -1.53 7.07
N ILE A 25 -7.28 -0.58 6.18
CA ILE A 25 -7.22 -0.77 4.72
C ILE A 25 -6.05 0.03 4.19
N TYR A 26 -5.07 -0.67 3.64
CA TYR A 26 -3.95 -0.07 2.93
C TYR A 26 -4.20 -0.20 1.43
N VAL A 27 -4.06 0.90 0.69
CA VAL A 27 -4.28 0.95 -0.76
C VAL A 27 -3.12 1.66 -1.42
N GLY A 28 -2.65 1.14 -2.56
CA GLY A 28 -1.69 1.81 -3.41
C GLY A 28 -0.57 0.89 -3.87
N GLU A 29 0.14 1.33 -4.92
CA GLU A 29 1.25 0.58 -5.50
C GLU A 29 2.44 0.43 -4.56
N ALA A 30 2.56 1.30 -3.56
CA ALA A 30 3.60 1.20 -2.54
C ALA A 30 3.60 -0.16 -1.82
N LEU A 31 2.45 -0.83 -1.74
CA LEU A 31 2.35 -2.17 -1.14
C LEU A 31 3.09 -3.24 -1.94
N LYS A 32 3.16 -3.09 -3.27
CA LYS A 32 3.91 -4.00 -4.15
C LYS A 32 5.40 -3.96 -3.87
N ALA A 33 5.92 -2.88 -3.25
CA ALA A 33 7.35 -2.77 -2.90
C ALA A 33 7.76 -3.82 -1.85
N SER A 34 6.79 -4.30 -1.06
CA SER A 34 6.98 -5.40 -0.11
C SER A 34 6.87 -6.79 -0.73
N GLU A 35 6.32 -6.91 -1.95
CA GLU A 35 6.01 -8.18 -2.63
C GLU A 35 7.02 -8.54 -3.74
N GLY A 36 7.79 -7.55 -4.19
CA GLY A 36 8.86 -7.74 -5.17
C GLY A 36 9.64 -6.44 -5.32
N GLY A 37 10.94 -6.56 -5.63
CA GLY A 37 11.86 -5.44 -5.75
C GLY A 37 11.43 -4.49 -6.87
N LEU A 38 10.54 -3.55 -6.57
CA LEU A 38 10.11 -2.52 -7.50
C LEU A 38 11.26 -1.62 -7.96
N ASN A 39 12.48 -1.80 -7.43
CA ASN A 39 13.66 -0.95 -7.61
C ASN A 39 13.32 0.55 -7.45
N LYS A 40 12.29 0.84 -6.66
CA LYS A 40 11.79 2.17 -6.38
C LYS A 40 11.90 2.40 -4.88
N GLU A 41 12.97 3.08 -4.50
CA GLU A 41 13.16 3.58 -3.14
C GLU A 41 12.37 4.88 -2.93
N SER A 42 11.87 5.08 -1.71
CA SER A 42 11.28 6.37 -1.34
C SER A 42 12.38 7.43 -1.26
N ARG A 43 12.29 8.45 -2.11
CA ARG A 43 13.22 9.59 -2.06
C ARG A 43 12.86 10.65 -1.03
N LEU A 44 11.80 10.45 -0.23
CA LEU A 44 11.32 11.44 0.74
C LEU A 44 12.41 11.93 1.70
N TYR A 45 13.39 11.08 2.02
CA TYR A 45 14.53 11.43 2.89
C TYR A 45 15.89 11.28 2.18
N HIS A 46 15.90 11.07 0.87
CA HIS A 46 17.15 10.97 0.14
C HIS A 46 17.85 12.34 0.15
N LYS A 47 19.16 12.37 0.48
CA LYS A 47 19.93 13.61 0.66
C LYS A 47 19.86 14.56 -0.56
N ASP A 48 19.76 13.98 -1.75
CA ASP A 48 19.70 14.72 -3.03
C ASP A 48 18.26 14.97 -3.51
N PHE A 49 17.24 14.58 -2.75
CA PHE A 49 15.84 14.81 -3.11
C PHE A 49 15.47 16.28 -2.88
N LYS A 50 15.13 16.95 -3.98
CA LYS A 50 14.67 18.34 -3.98
C LYS A 50 13.29 18.40 -4.61
N HIS A 51 12.41 19.17 -3.98
CA HIS A 51 11.12 19.54 -4.54
C HIS A 51 10.87 21.02 -4.26
N GLU A 52 9.79 21.56 -4.80
CA GLU A 52 9.49 23.00 -4.73
C GLU A 52 9.44 23.60 -3.30
N TYR A 53 9.26 22.77 -2.26
CA TYR A 53 9.21 23.20 -0.85
C TYR A 53 10.39 22.73 0.02
N ARG A 54 11.38 22.00 -0.54
CA ARG A 54 12.58 21.57 0.19
C ARG A 54 13.80 21.82 -0.70
N LYS A 55 14.51 22.91 -0.42
CA LYS A 55 15.75 23.34 -1.09
C LYS A 55 16.97 22.63 -0.53
#